data_AF-A0AAD7KCR9-F1
#
_entry.id   AF-A0AAD7KCR9-F1
#
_cell.length_a   1.000
_cell.length_b   1.000
_cell.length_c   1.000
_cell.angle_alpha   90.00
_cell.angle_beta   90.00
_cell.angle_gamma   90.00
#
_symmetry.space_group_name_H-M   'P 1'
#
loop_
_entity.id
_entity.type
_entity.pdbx_description
1 polymer ?
#
loop_
_entity_poly.entity_id
_entity_poly.type
_entity_poly.pdbx_seq_one_letter_code
_entity_poly.pdbx_strand_id
1 'polypeptide(L)'
;MSSSHFSIDSSSMQSFYSAPRPVPRPCDASRPQDTYPSPLPEFLVLPSIPPPDCRIYLSADDHGNTILPRVLIGSIGADHDIAIRLCRTQVEGEQRCANCVEMDISCQFWEAGIPCPSCAILGIPDCANASPSRFINVLVRARDQHMLREHDMLATLVRDGHMTPTKFEREYAETEHHYYSVVQGALSCFAINSSATKSLVFQRYRDLANSSNDAALLARFVTLGTEAHIHPSILRTVSKRLATLFHSFL
;
A
#
# COMPACT_ATOMS: atom_id res chain seq x y z
N MET A 1 11.82 -4.42 41.17
CA MET A 1 10.60 -5.16 40.81
C MET A 1 9.43 -4.20 40.92
N SER A 2 9.03 -3.58 39.82
CA SER A 2 7.78 -2.82 39.70
C SER A 2 7.31 -2.92 38.26
N SER A 3 6.33 -3.77 38.02
CA SER A 3 5.66 -3.93 36.73
C SER A 3 4.53 -2.91 36.65
N SER A 4 4.63 -1.96 35.71
CA SER A 4 3.52 -1.08 35.34
C SER A 4 2.68 -1.76 34.27
N HIS A 5 1.47 -2.16 34.66
CA HIS A 5 0.40 -2.58 33.77
C HIS A 5 -0.02 -1.41 32.86
N PHE A 6 0.15 -1.56 31.56
CA PHE A 6 -0.56 -0.75 30.56
C PHE A 6 -1.86 -1.49 30.22
N SER A 7 -2.96 -1.04 30.82
CA SER A 7 -4.31 -1.38 30.36
C SER A 7 -4.70 -0.38 29.26
N ILE A 8 -4.80 -0.86 28.02
CA ILE A 8 -5.36 -0.07 26.92
C ILE A 8 -6.86 -0.34 26.89
N ASP A 9 -7.61 0.70 27.22
CA ASP A 9 -9.07 0.74 27.16
C ASP A 9 -9.53 0.47 25.73
N SER A 10 -10.24 -0.65 25.56
CA SER A 10 -10.69 -1.18 24.27
C SER A 10 -12.12 -0.74 23.96
N SER A 11 -12.40 0.56 24.04
CA SER A 11 -13.75 1.11 23.91
C SER A 11 -13.83 2.22 22.87
N SER A 12 -13.71 1.84 21.59
CA SER A 12 -14.30 2.58 20.45
C SER A 12 -14.25 1.77 19.13
N MET A 13 -14.59 0.48 19.17
CA MET A 13 -14.98 -0.26 17.97
C MET A 13 -16.51 -0.25 17.85
N GLN A 14 -17.06 0.79 17.22
CA GLN A 14 -18.43 0.71 16.72
C GLN A 14 -18.44 -0.08 15.40
N SER A 15 -18.75 -1.35 15.58
CA SER A 15 -19.44 -2.27 14.66
C SER A 15 -20.21 -1.61 13.52
N PHE A 16 -19.78 -1.85 12.28
CA PHE A 16 -20.60 -1.69 11.07
C PHE A 16 -20.52 -2.92 10.16
N TYR A 17 -20.70 -4.13 10.69
CA TYR A 17 -20.99 -5.29 9.83
C TYR A 17 -21.87 -6.31 10.57
N SER A 18 -23.17 -6.25 10.31
CA SER A 18 -24.10 -7.38 10.37
C SER A 18 -25.40 -7.00 9.69
N ALA A 19 -25.56 -7.37 8.42
CA ALA A 19 -26.87 -7.48 7.78
C ALA A 19 -27.10 -8.95 7.39
N PRO A 20 -28.24 -9.56 7.72
CA PRO A 20 -28.51 -10.96 7.44
C PRO A 20 -28.80 -11.18 5.94
N ARG A 21 -28.33 -12.31 5.40
CA ARG A 21 -28.59 -12.72 4.01
C ARG A 21 -30.10 -12.86 3.77
N PRO A 22 -30.67 -12.29 2.68
CA PRO A 22 -32.06 -12.54 2.34
C PRO A 22 -32.21 -13.94 1.73
N VAL A 23 -33.14 -14.72 2.29
CA VAL A 23 -33.66 -15.95 1.67
C VAL A 23 -34.62 -15.55 0.54
N PRO A 24 -34.57 -16.17 -0.66
CA PRO A 24 -35.51 -15.84 -1.72
C PRO A 24 -36.90 -16.37 -1.35
N ARG A 25 -37.91 -15.49 -1.33
CA ARG A 25 -39.33 -15.90 -1.33
C ARG A 25 -39.91 -15.77 -2.74
N PRO A 26 -40.87 -16.63 -3.12
CA PRO A 26 -41.45 -16.64 -4.45
C PRO A 26 -42.33 -15.41 -4.67
N CYS A 27 -42.37 -14.94 -5.92
CA CYS A 27 -43.17 -13.81 -6.37
C CYS A 27 -44.67 -14.11 -6.22
N ASP A 28 -45.34 -13.41 -5.31
CA ASP A 28 -46.81 -13.28 -5.33
C ASP A 28 -47.17 -11.98 -6.04
N ALA A 29 -47.78 -12.14 -7.21
CA ALA A 29 -48.49 -11.09 -7.92
C ALA A 29 -49.78 -10.75 -7.15
N SER A 30 -50.01 -9.46 -6.88
CA SER A 30 -51.31 -8.76 -6.77
C SER A 30 -51.29 -7.66 -5.71
N ARG A 31 -51.07 -6.38 -6.09
CA ARG A 31 -51.86 -5.17 -5.68
C ARG A 31 -51.20 -3.83 -6.10
N PRO A 32 -51.94 -2.70 -6.04
CA PRO A 32 -52.42 -1.93 -7.18
C PRO A 32 -51.51 -0.74 -7.57
N GLN A 33 -51.87 -0.11 -8.70
CA GLN A 33 -51.27 1.09 -9.26
C GLN A 33 -51.06 2.20 -8.22
N ASP A 34 -49.82 2.37 -7.78
CA ASP A 34 -49.36 3.61 -7.16
C ASP A 34 -48.66 4.46 -8.23
N THR A 35 -49.23 5.63 -8.44
CA THR A 35 -48.73 6.83 -9.09
C THR A 35 -47.21 6.81 -9.36
N TYR A 36 -46.83 6.68 -10.63
CA TYR A 36 -45.45 6.90 -11.07
C TYR A 36 -45.00 8.30 -10.63
N PRO A 37 -43.84 8.46 -9.97
CA PRO A 37 -43.21 9.77 -9.92
C PRO A 37 -42.88 10.15 -11.36
N SER A 38 -43.29 11.37 -11.71
CA SER A 38 -43.07 12.01 -13.00
C SER A 38 -41.66 11.70 -13.55
N PRO A 39 -41.50 11.35 -14.84
CA PRO A 39 -40.17 11.19 -15.42
C PRO A 39 -39.39 12.49 -15.20
N LEU A 40 -38.17 12.34 -14.69
CA LEU A 40 -37.23 13.46 -14.49
C LEU A 40 -37.19 14.30 -15.78
N PRO A 41 -37.21 15.65 -15.69
CA PRO A 41 -37.07 16.50 -16.87
C PRO A 41 -35.76 16.14 -17.60
N GLU A 42 -35.87 15.89 -18.90
CA GLU A 42 -34.83 15.47 -19.87
C GLU A 42 -33.56 16.35 -19.94
N PHE A 43 -33.43 17.37 -19.08
CA PHE A 43 -32.38 18.39 -19.15
C PHE A 43 -31.28 18.26 -18.08
N LEU A 44 -31.33 17.27 -17.19
CA LEU A 44 -30.23 16.96 -16.28
C LEU A 44 -29.33 15.87 -16.87
N VAL A 45 -28.61 16.21 -17.94
CA VAL A 45 -27.46 15.42 -18.39
C VAL A 45 -26.39 15.58 -17.31
N LEU A 46 -26.26 14.56 -16.45
CA LEU A 46 -25.13 14.49 -15.51
C LEU A 46 -23.83 14.45 -16.33
N PRO A 47 -22.79 15.19 -15.91
CA PRO A 47 -21.48 15.07 -16.54
C PRO A 47 -21.06 13.60 -16.52
N SER A 48 -20.72 13.05 -17.68
CA SER A 48 -20.15 11.70 -17.77
C SER A 48 -18.91 11.61 -16.87
N ILE A 49 -18.74 10.47 -16.19
CA ILE A 49 -17.51 10.15 -15.45
C ILE A 49 -16.34 10.48 -16.38
N PRO A 50 -15.46 11.43 -16.03
CA PRO A 50 -14.38 11.80 -16.92
C PRO A 50 -13.55 10.55 -17.22
N PRO A 51 -13.09 10.38 -18.48
CA PRO A 51 -12.23 9.27 -18.82
C PRO A 51 -11.01 9.28 -17.88
N PRO A 52 -10.46 8.11 -17.53
CA PRO A 52 -9.33 8.02 -16.61
C PRO A 52 -8.09 8.63 -17.27
N ASP A 53 -7.94 9.95 -17.23
CA ASP A 53 -6.70 10.66 -17.52
C ASP A 53 -5.74 10.39 -16.35
N CYS A 54 -5.18 9.18 -16.38
CA CYS A 54 -4.51 8.59 -15.24
C CYS A 54 -3.15 9.24 -15.03
N ARG A 55 -3.02 10.15 -14.06
CA ARG A 55 -1.75 10.77 -13.66
C ARG A 55 -0.85 9.87 -12.80
N ILE A 56 -1.28 8.64 -12.51
CA ILE A 56 -0.58 7.69 -11.64
C ILE A 56 0.06 6.60 -12.51
N TYR A 57 1.18 6.94 -13.15
CA TYR A 57 1.99 6.00 -13.91
C TYR A 57 3.43 6.05 -13.46
N LEU A 58 4.12 4.91 -13.53
CA LEU A 58 5.56 4.88 -13.37
C LEU A 58 6.21 5.63 -14.52
N SER A 59 7.18 6.49 -14.22
CA SER A 59 8.09 7.04 -15.21
C SER A 59 9.41 6.26 -15.19
N ALA A 60 10.17 6.34 -16.28
CA ALA A 60 11.55 5.87 -16.31
C ALA A 60 12.48 7.08 -16.19
N ASP A 61 13.59 6.94 -15.46
CA ASP A 61 14.70 7.89 -15.54
C ASP A 61 15.50 7.70 -16.84
N ASP A 62 16.47 8.57 -17.08
CA ASP A 62 17.39 8.51 -18.24
C ASP A 62 18.24 7.22 -18.26
N HIS A 63 18.20 6.41 -17.20
CA HIS A 63 18.90 5.15 -17.04
C HIS A 63 17.96 3.92 -17.11
N GLY A 64 16.67 4.12 -17.39
CA GLY A 64 15.66 3.06 -17.46
C GLY A 64 15.18 2.55 -16.09
N ASN A 65 15.56 3.20 -14.98
CA ASN A 65 15.05 2.87 -13.65
C ASN A 65 13.64 3.42 -13.47
N THR A 66 12.81 2.65 -12.78
CA THR A 66 11.46 3.04 -12.41
C THR A 66 11.48 4.17 -11.37
N ILE A 67 10.96 5.34 -11.72
CA ILE A 67 10.74 6.46 -10.80
C ILE A 67 9.27 6.48 -10.38
N LEU A 68 9.03 6.72 -9.08
CA LEU A 68 7.69 6.98 -8.57
C LEU A 68 7.16 8.30 -9.15
N PRO A 69 5.89 8.36 -9.60
CA PRO A 69 5.33 9.58 -10.14
C PRO A 69 5.41 10.72 -9.13
N ARG A 70 5.61 11.93 -9.65
CA ARG A 70 5.45 13.15 -8.86
C ARG A 70 4.15 13.83 -9.29
N VAL A 71 3.17 13.84 -8.41
CA VAL A 71 1.91 14.54 -8.58
C VAL A 71 2.11 15.96 -8.04
N LEU A 72 2.22 16.95 -8.94
CA LEU A 72 2.66 18.33 -8.68
C LEU A 72 1.63 19.22 -7.96
N ILE A 73 0.77 18.62 -7.13
CA ILE A 73 -0.37 19.31 -6.55
C ILE A 73 -0.29 19.22 -5.04
N GLY A 74 -0.29 20.39 -4.37
CA GLY A 74 -0.30 20.60 -2.90
C GLY A 74 -0.21 19.32 -2.07
N SER A 75 1.01 18.83 -1.86
CA SER A 75 1.22 17.51 -1.23
C SER A 75 0.80 17.54 0.23
N ILE A 76 0.03 16.55 0.65
CA ILE A 76 -0.04 16.25 2.09
C ILE A 76 1.28 15.60 2.53
N GLY A 77 1.61 15.72 3.82
CA GLY A 77 2.79 15.08 4.39
C GLY A 77 2.72 13.56 4.31
N ALA A 78 3.88 12.91 4.24
CA ALA A 78 3.98 11.43 4.25
C ALA A 78 3.51 10.82 5.58
N ASP A 79 3.52 11.62 6.65
CA ASP A 79 3.07 11.33 8.00
C ASP A 79 1.56 11.56 8.20
N HIS A 80 0.86 12.08 7.18
CA HIS A 80 -0.57 12.33 7.28
C HIS A 80 -1.34 11.00 7.31
N ASP A 81 -2.29 10.85 8.24
CA ASP A 81 -3.03 9.60 8.48
C ASP A 81 -3.65 9.02 7.20
N ILE A 82 -4.20 9.86 6.33
CA ILE A 82 -4.81 9.42 5.08
C ILE A 82 -3.77 8.80 4.13
N ALA A 83 -2.56 9.37 4.04
CA ALA A 83 -1.47 8.82 3.24
C ALA A 83 -1.00 7.48 3.81
N ILE A 84 -0.81 7.39 5.13
CA ILE A 84 -0.40 6.16 5.81
C ILE A 84 -1.43 5.04 5.61
N ARG A 85 -2.73 5.37 5.72
CA ARG A 85 -3.80 4.40 5.46
C ARG A 85 -3.73 3.87 4.03
N LEU A 86 -3.46 4.74 3.05
CA LEU A 86 -3.33 4.33 1.66
C LEU A 86 -2.11 3.41 1.44
N CYS A 87 -1.00 3.64 2.16
CA CYS A 87 0.15 2.73 2.19
C CYS A 87 -0.14 1.39 2.89
N ARG A 88 -1.08 1.35 3.82
CA ARG A 88 -1.55 0.13 4.51
C ARG A 88 -2.65 -0.60 3.75
N THR A 89 -3.17 -0.03 2.68
CA THR A 89 -4.18 -0.69 1.85
C THR A 89 -3.54 -1.85 1.11
N GLN A 90 -3.99 -3.05 1.44
CA GLN A 90 -3.72 -4.25 0.66
C GLN A 90 -4.93 -4.51 -0.24
N VAL A 91 -4.70 -4.86 -1.50
CA VAL A 91 -5.82 -5.29 -2.35
C VAL A 91 -6.12 -6.76 -2.07
N GLU A 92 -7.38 -7.08 -1.84
CA GLU A 92 -7.84 -8.46 -1.65
C GLU A 92 -7.34 -9.35 -2.80
N GLY A 93 -6.74 -10.49 -2.45
CA GLY A 93 -6.14 -11.42 -3.40
C GLY A 93 -4.70 -11.09 -3.83
N GLU A 94 -4.07 -10.03 -3.32
CA GLU A 94 -2.64 -9.81 -3.56
C GLU A 94 -1.78 -10.88 -2.87
N GLN A 95 -1.25 -11.75 -3.73
CA GLN A 95 -0.52 -12.96 -3.41
C GLN A 95 0.79 -12.68 -2.68
N ARG A 96 1.19 -13.68 -1.87
CA ARG A 96 2.52 -13.90 -1.32
C ARG A 96 3.60 -13.49 -2.34
N CYS A 97 4.66 -12.82 -1.89
CA CYS A 97 5.77 -12.51 -2.78
C CYS A 97 6.40 -13.81 -3.34
N ALA A 98 7.05 -13.73 -4.51
CA ALA A 98 7.61 -14.90 -5.18
C ALA A 98 8.51 -15.74 -4.24
N ASN A 99 9.36 -15.08 -3.45
CA ASN A 99 10.24 -15.73 -2.48
C ASN A 99 9.46 -16.48 -1.39
N CYS A 100 8.38 -15.89 -0.87
CA CYS A 100 7.54 -16.54 0.14
C CYS A 100 6.75 -17.71 -0.44
N VAL A 101 6.41 -17.68 -1.73
CA VAL A 101 5.79 -18.81 -2.44
C VAL A 101 6.80 -19.94 -2.62
N GLU A 102 7.98 -19.62 -3.12
CA GLU A 102 9.06 -20.59 -3.39
C GLU A 102 9.50 -21.33 -2.12
N MET A 103 9.64 -20.63 -1.01
CA MET A 103 10.05 -21.22 0.27
C MET A 103 8.89 -21.83 1.08
N ASP A 104 7.68 -21.77 0.56
CA ASP A 104 6.45 -22.08 1.28
C ASP A 104 6.34 -21.50 2.71
N ILE A 105 6.65 -20.20 2.84
CA ILE A 105 6.52 -19.46 4.11
C ILE A 105 5.46 -18.34 4.05
N SER A 106 4.95 -17.96 5.22
CA SER A 106 4.00 -16.87 5.37
C SER A 106 4.57 -15.54 4.86
N CYS A 107 3.84 -14.86 3.96
CA CYS A 107 4.17 -13.53 3.49
C CYS A 107 3.36 -12.49 4.27
N GLN A 108 3.95 -11.91 5.30
CA GLN A 108 3.29 -10.86 6.08
C GLN A 108 3.41 -9.51 5.36
N PHE A 109 2.27 -8.88 5.11
CA PHE A 109 2.17 -7.49 4.67
C PHE A 109 1.94 -6.59 5.88
N TRP A 110 2.64 -5.46 5.92
CA TRP A 110 2.52 -4.46 6.98
C TRP A 110 2.13 -3.13 6.37
N GLU A 111 3.02 -2.60 5.53
CA GLU A 111 2.81 -1.37 4.76
C GLU A 111 3.55 -1.49 3.43
N ALA A 112 3.07 -0.78 2.42
CA ALA A 112 3.76 -0.65 1.14
C ALA A 112 5.14 0.01 1.33
N GLY A 113 6.13 -0.50 0.61
CA GLY A 113 7.53 -0.08 0.74
C GLY A 113 8.29 -0.85 1.81
N ILE A 114 7.63 -1.62 2.68
CA ILE A 114 8.29 -2.47 3.67
C ILE A 114 8.36 -3.91 3.13
N PRO A 115 9.55 -4.52 2.99
CA PRO A 115 9.64 -5.91 2.58
C PRO A 115 9.02 -6.84 3.63
N CYS A 116 8.48 -7.99 3.19
CA CYS A 116 8.02 -8.99 4.14
C CYS A 116 9.21 -9.49 5.00
N PRO A 117 8.96 -9.97 6.24
CA PRO A 117 10.04 -10.36 7.16
C PRO A 117 11.01 -11.38 6.56
N SER A 118 10.49 -12.35 5.80
CA SER A 118 11.32 -13.36 5.14
C SER A 118 12.25 -12.77 4.08
N CYS A 119 11.74 -11.88 3.24
CA CYS A 119 12.55 -11.16 2.26
C CYS A 119 13.57 -10.24 2.93
N ALA A 120 13.22 -9.59 4.04
CA ALA A 120 14.14 -8.79 4.83
C ALA A 120 15.29 -9.64 5.40
N ILE A 121 14.99 -10.83 5.93
CA ILE A 121 16.00 -11.79 6.41
C ILE A 121 16.91 -12.22 5.24
N LEU A 122 16.37 -12.55 4.07
CA LEU A 122 17.21 -12.91 2.93
C LEU A 122 18.01 -11.73 2.34
N GLY A 123 17.76 -10.50 2.81
CA GLY A 123 18.38 -9.31 2.24
C GLY A 123 17.86 -8.96 0.85
N ILE A 124 16.63 -9.37 0.54
CA ILE A 124 15.94 -9.10 -0.73
C ILE A 124 14.89 -8.01 -0.46
N PRO A 125 15.30 -6.74 -0.31
CA PRO A 125 14.39 -5.66 0.08
C PRO A 125 13.36 -5.35 -1.01
N ASP A 126 13.64 -5.69 -2.26
CA ASP A 126 12.84 -5.33 -3.43
C ASP A 126 11.72 -6.37 -3.71
N CYS A 127 11.14 -6.95 -2.66
CA CYS A 127 10.06 -7.92 -2.79
C CYS A 127 8.74 -7.27 -3.23
N ALA A 128 7.72 -8.08 -3.49
CA ALA A 128 6.42 -7.60 -3.93
C ALA A 128 5.80 -6.48 -3.06
N ASN A 129 5.98 -6.52 -1.73
CA ASN A 129 5.46 -5.49 -0.82
C ASN A 129 6.19 -4.15 -0.95
N ALA A 130 7.42 -4.18 -1.46
CA ALA A 130 8.25 -3.01 -1.72
C ALA A 130 8.36 -2.71 -3.23
N SER A 131 7.47 -3.28 -4.05
CA SER A 131 7.46 -3.07 -5.50
C SER A 131 6.69 -1.79 -5.86
N PRO A 132 7.34 -0.81 -6.53
CA PRO A 132 6.68 0.41 -7.00
C PRO A 132 5.49 0.10 -7.91
N SER A 133 5.65 -0.85 -8.83
CA SER A 133 4.61 -1.21 -9.81
C SER A 133 3.37 -1.78 -9.14
N ARG A 134 3.53 -2.62 -8.12
CA ARG A 134 2.39 -3.11 -7.34
C ARG A 134 1.70 -1.97 -6.60
N PHE A 135 2.48 -1.13 -5.92
CA PHE A 135 1.90 -0.03 -5.16
C PHE A 135 1.11 0.95 -6.05
N ILE A 136 1.61 1.25 -7.25
CA ILE A 136 0.88 2.07 -8.23
C ILE A 136 -0.47 1.45 -8.61
N ASN A 137 -0.52 0.14 -8.84
CA ASN A 137 -1.78 -0.54 -9.12
C ASN A 137 -2.77 -0.43 -7.96
N VAL A 138 -2.30 -0.50 -6.72
CA VAL A 138 -3.13 -0.24 -5.52
C VAL A 138 -3.69 1.18 -5.54
N LEU A 139 -2.83 2.17 -5.79
CA LEU A 139 -3.22 3.59 -5.83
C LEU A 139 -4.26 3.88 -6.92
N VAL A 140 -4.11 3.28 -8.11
CA VAL A 140 -5.06 3.40 -9.21
C VAL A 140 -6.39 2.75 -8.86
N ARG A 141 -6.40 1.53 -8.32
CA ARG A 141 -7.64 0.85 -7.90
C ARG A 141 -8.37 1.63 -6.80
N ALA A 142 -7.63 2.11 -5.80
CA ALA A 142 -8.19 2.91 -4.72
C ALA A 142 -8.78 4.22 -5.24
N ARG A 143 -8.15 4.83 -6.25
CA ARG A 143 -8.68 6.03 -6.92
C ARG A 143 -10.00 5.72 -7.58
N ASP A 144 -10.03 4.71 -8.43
CA ASP A 144 -11.22 4.40 -9.23
C ASP A 144 -12.42 4.10 -8.32
N GLN A 145 -12.20 3.37 -7.23
CA GLN A 145 -13.21 3.11 -6.21
C GLN A 145 -13.63 4.36 -5.42
N HIS A 146 -12.71 5.28 -5.15
CA HIS A 146 -13.02 6.53 -4.46
C HIS A 146 -13.83 7.45 -5.37
N MET A 147 -13.33 7.74 -6.58
CA MET A 147 -13.96 8.64 -7.54
C MET A 147 -15.34 8.16 -7.96
N LEU A 148 -15.55 6.85 -8.12
CA LEU A 148 -16.87 6.28 -8.42
C LEU A 148 -17.86 6.54 -7.28
N ARG A 149 -17.46 6.35 -6.03
CA ARG A 149 -18.32 6.60 -4.86
C ARG A 149 -18.69 8.08 -4.73
N GLU A 150 -17.72 8.97 -4.93
CA GLU A 150 -17.93 10.41 -4.86
C GLU A 150 -18.83 10.89 -6.00
N HIS A 151 -18.63 10.36 -7.21
CA HIS A 151 -19.53 10.60 -8.34
C HIS A 151 -20.97 10.22 -8.01
N ASP A 152 -21.21 9.00 -7.52
CA ASP A 152 -22.56 8.50 -7.22
C ASP A 152 -23.25 9.30 -6.12
N MET A 153 -22.49 9.71 -5.10
CA MET A 153 -22.97 10.60 -4.03
C MET A 153 -23.38 11.97 -4.59
N LEU A 154 -22.50 12.63 -5.33
CA LEU A 154 -22.76 13.95 -5.91
C LEU A 154 -23.93 13.90 -6.92
N ALA A 155 -24.01 12.83 -7.72
CA ALA A 155 -25.10 12.61 -8.67
C ALA A 155 -26.46 12.46 -7.97
N THR A 156 -26.48 11.82 -6.79
CA THR A 156 -27.68 11.72 -5.96
C THR A 156 -28.12 13.11 -5.46
N LEU A 157 -27.19 13.94 -4.99
CA LEU A 157 -27.50 15.31 -4.55
C LEU A 157 -28.06 16.19 -5.67
N VAL A 158 -27.57 16.02 -6.90
CA VAL A 158 -28.11 16.72 -8.08
C VAL A 158 -29.54 16.24 -8.38
N ARG A 159 -29.77 14.93 -8.36
CA ARG A 159 -31.09 14.33 -8.61
C ARG A 159 -32.14 14.79 -7.60
N ASP A 160 -31.74 14.92 -6.34
CA ASP A 160 -32.62 15.35 -5.24
C ASP A 160 -32.81 16.88 -5.19
N GLY A 161 -32.21 17.62 -6.13
CA GLY A 161 -32.32 19.08 -6.21
C GLY A 161 -31.53 19.84 -5.14
N HIS A 162 -30.67 19.16 -4.38
CA HIS A 162 -29.81 19.76 -3.36
C HIS A 162 -28.50 20.34 -3.92
N MET A 163 -28.20 20.07 -5.20
CA MET A 163 -26.98 20.52 -5.87
C MET A 163 -27.25 20.90 -7.32
N THR A 164 -26.61 21.98 -7.80
CA THR A 164 -26.63 22.35 -9.22
C THR A 164 -25.53 21.60 -9.99
N PRO A 165 -25.70 21.36 -11.31
CA PRO A 165 -24.65 20.73 -12.13
C PRO A 165 -23.30 21.46 -12.11
N THR A 166 -23.32 22.80 -12.08
CA THR A 166 -22.10 23.62 -11.95
C THR A 166 -21.38 23.41 -10.61
N LYS A 167 -22.14 23.17 -9.54
CA LYS A 167 -21.56 22.85 -8.23
C LYS A 167 -21.01 21.42 -8.24
N PHE A 168 -21.68 20.46 -8.88
CA PHE A 168 -21.17 19.10 -9.05
C PHE A 168 -19.77 19.07 -9.68
N GLU A 169 -19.57 19.77 -10.80
CA GLU A 169 -18.28 19.77 -11.52
C GLU A 169 -17.15 20.30 -10.63
N ARG A 170 -17.42 21.37 -9.87
CA ARG A 170 -16.44 21.95 -8.96
C ARG A 170 -16.08 21.01 -7.81
N GLU A 171 -17.07 20.45 -7.12
CA GLU A 171 -16.85 19.55 -5.98
C GLU A 171 -16.15 18.26 -6.42
N TYR A 172 -16.48 17.74 -7.61
CA TYR A 172 -15.82 16.57 -8.18
C TYR A 172 -14.35 16.86 -8.51
N ALA A 173 -14.04 18.02 -9.11
CA ALA A 173 -12.67 18.44 -9.39
C ALA A 173 -11.84 18.68 -8.11
N GLU A 174 -12.44 19.27 -7.08
CA GLU A 174 -11.81 19.46 -5.76
C GLU A 174 -11.50 18.13 -5.09
N THR A 175 -12.42 17.17 -5.20
CA THR A 175 -12.24 15.80 -4.69
C THR A 175 -11.11 15.07 -5.42
N GLU A 176 -11.08 15.15 -6.75
CA GLU A 176 -9.99 14.58 -7.56
C GLU A 176 -8.63 15.19 -7.16
N HIS A 177 -8.58 16.52 -7.04
CA HIS A 177 -7.39 17.24 -6.62
C HIS A 177 -6.90 16.81 -5.24
N HIS A 178 -7.81 16.73 -4.26
CA HIS A 178 -7.51 16.28 -2.92
C HIS A 178 -6.98 14.84 -2.91
N TYR A 179 -7.59 13.94 -3.68
CA TYR A 179 -7.11 12.57 -3.80
C TYR A 179 -5.69 12.51 -4.35
N TYR A 180 -5.36 13.31 -5.36
CA TYR A 180 -4.02 13.38 -5.91
C TYR A 180 -2.98 13.93 -4.92
N SER A 181 -3.35 14.88 -4.06
CA SER A 181 -2.53 15.30 -2.92
C SER A 181 -2.25 14.16 -1.95
N VAL A 182 -3.27 13.33 -1.65
CA VAL A 182 -3.14 12.12 -0.82
C VAL A 182 -2.20 11.10 -1.45
N VAL A 183 -2.35 10.84 -2.74
CA VAL A 183 -1.48 9.93 -3.50
C VAL A 183 -0.03 10.38 -3.42
N GLN A 184 0.26 11.67 -3.54
CA GLN A 184 1.63 12.18 -3.40
C GLN A 184 2.21 11.92 -2.00
N GLY A 185 1.39 12.10 -0.96
CA GLY A 185 1.76 11.73 0.41
C GLY A 185 2.07 10.24 0.55
N ALA A 186 1.22 9.38 -0.03
CA ALA A 186 1.39 7.93 0.02
C ALA A 186 2.62 7.45 -0.76
N LEU A 187 2.89 8.03 -1.93
CA LEU A 187 4.12 7.78 -2.70
C LEU A 187 5.37 8.18 -1.91
N SER A 188 5.30 9.30 -1.18
CA SER A 188 6.40 9.77 -0.32
C SER A 188 6.60 8.81 0.87
N CYS A 189 5.52 8.35 1.50
CA CYS A 189 5.56 7.35 2.56
C CYS A 189 6.18 6.03 2.07
N PHE A 190 5.75 5.52 0.91
CA PHE A 190 6.34 4.34 0.28
C PHE A 190 7.85 4.51 0.03
N ALA A 191 8.27 5.66 -0.50
CA ALA A 191 9.68 5.94 -0.78
C ALA A 191 10.53 5.97 0.49
N ILE A 192 10.01 6.60 1.57
CA ILE A 192 10.64 6.62 2.88
C ILE A 192 10.75 5.20 3.44
N ASN A 193 9.65 4.44 3.43
CA ASN A 193 9.61 3.07 3.92
C ASN A 193 10.61 2.17 3.17
N SER A 194 10.63 2.23 1.85
CA SER A 194 11.54 1.45 1.00
C SER A 194 13.00 1.79 1.27
N SER A 195 13.34 3.08 1.30
CA SER A 195 14.71 3.54 1.57
C SER A 195 15.18 3.20 2.98
N ALA A 196 14.34 3.47 3.99
CA ALA A 196 14.65 3.23 5.39
C ALA A 196 14.82 1.74 5.69
N THR A 197 13.89 0.90 5.24
CA THR A 197 13.94 -0.54 5.49
C THR A 197 15.11 -1.21 4.79
N LYS A 198 15.37 -0.86 3.53
CA LYS A 198 16.56 -1.32 2.79
C LYS A 198 17.84 -0.98 3.55
N SER A 199 17.97 0.27 3.98
CA SER A 199 19.13 0.73 4.75
C SER A 199 19.29 -0.01 6.08
N LEU A 200 18.19 -0.18 6.83
CA LEU A 200 18.17 -0.89 8.10
C LEU A 200 18.56 -2.36 7.94
N VAL A 201 18.02 -3.08 6.95
CA VAL A 201 18.36 -4.48 6.70
C VAL A 201 19.87 -4.64 6.49
N PHE A 202 20.45 -3.87 5.56
CA PHE A 202 21.88 -3.97 5.28
C PHE A 202 22.76 -3.50 6.45
N GLN A 203 22.33 -2.46 7.18
CA GLN A 203 23.04 -1.99 8.36
C GLN A 203 23.05 -3.03 9.48
N ARG A 204 21.91 -3.67 9.77
CA ARG A 204 21.82 -4.72 10.80
C ARG A 204 22.70 -5.92 10.50
N TYR A 205 22.78 -6.34 9.23
CA TYR A 205 23.71 -7.38 8.82
C TYR A 205 25.19 -6.98 9.03
N ARG A 206 25.53 -5.72 8.76
CA ARG A 206 26.87 -5.19 9.02
C ARG A 206 27.18 -5.16 10.51
N ASP A 207 26.25 -4.68 11.33
CA ASP A 207 26.42 -4.62 12.79
C ASP A 207 26.57 -6.04 13.37
N LEU A 208 25.75 -6.99 12.93
CA LEU A 208 25.83 -8.38 13.33
C LEU A 208 27.21 -8.97 12.98
N ALA A 209 27.68 -8.78 11.75
CA ALA A 209 29.00 -9.24 11.32
C ALA A 209 30.11 -8.63 12.20
N ASN A 210 30.09 -7.31 12.39
CA ASN A 210 31.11 -6.59 13.15
C ASN A 210 31.11 -6.95 14.64
N SER A 211 29.95 -7.28 15.21
CA SER A 211 29.81 -7.71 16.60
C SER A 211 30.35 -9.12 16.85
N SER A 212 30.49 -9.93 15.80
CA SER A 212 31.04 -11.27 15.92
C SER A 212 32.58 -11.26 15.83
N ASN A 213 33.20 -12.00 16.75
CA ASN A 213 34.63 -12.34 16.72
C ASN A 213 34.87 -13.82 16.42
N ASP A 214 33.80 -14.60 16.24
CA ASP A 214 33.90 -16.03 15.92
C ASP A 214 34.00 -16.22 14.40
N ALA A 215 35.23 -16.46 13.92
CA ALA A 215 35.51 -16.70 12.51
C ALA A 215 34.81 -17.96 11.98
N ALA A 216 34.65 -19.01 12.79
CA ALA A 216 33.99 -20.24 12.36
C ALA A 216 32.49 -20.01 12.15
N LEU A 217 31.85 -19.24 13.04
CA LEU A 217 30.45 -18.84 12.89
C LEU A 217 30.23 -18.00 11.62
N LEU A 218 31.08 -17.01 11.38
CA LEU A 218 30.98 -16.17 10.17
C LEU A 218 31.24 -16.98 8.90
N ALA A 219 32.19 -17.91 8.90
CA ALA A 219 32.41 -18.82 7.77
C ALA A 219 31.19 -19.70 7.49
N ARG A 220 30.59 -20.30 8.52
CA ARG A 220 29.34 -21.08 8.40
C ARG A 220 28.20 -20.23 7.85
N PHE A 221 28.06 -18.98 8.31
CA PHE A 221 27.06 -18.07 7.79
C PHE A 221 27.25 -17.80 6.29
N VAL A 222 28.48 -17.60 5.82
CA VAL A 222 28.74 -17.37 4.39
C VAL A 222 28.38 -18.61 3.57
N THR A 223 28.76 -19.81 4.02
CA THR A 223 28.45 -21.06 3.33
C THR A 223 26.95 -21.32 3.28
N LEU A 224 26.29 -21.37 4.44
CA LEU A 224 24.84 -21.62 4.53
C LEU A 224 24.02 -20.50 3.90
N GLY A 225 24.50 -19.25 4.00
CA GLY A 225 23.83 -18.11 3.39
C GLY A 225 23.87 -18.15 1.87
N THR A 226 24.91 -18.75 1.27
CA THR A 226 24.95 -18.96 -0.19
C THR A 226 23.90 -19.98 -0.62
N GLU A 227 23.77 -21.07 0.13
CA GLU A 227 22.76 -22.12 -0.10
C GLU A 227 21.33 -21.60 0.12
N ALA A 228 21.13 -20.75 1.12
CA ALA A 228 19.85 -20.13 1.46
C ALA A 228 19.53 -18.88 0.60
N HIS A 229 20.33 -18.59 -0.44
CA HIS A 229 20.14 -17.44 -1.34
C HIS A 229 20.09 -16.07 -0.62
N ILE A 230 20.88 -15.89 0.44
CA ILE A 230 21.09 -14.57 1.05
C ILE A 230 21.73 -13.63 0.03
N HIS A 231 21.29 -12.38 0.03
CA HIS A 231 21.73 -11.37 -0.93
C HIS A 231 23.26 -11.22 -0.95
N PRO A 232 23.91 -11.22 -2.14
CA PRO A 232 25.37 -11.22 -2.26
C PRO A 232 26.09 -10.07 -1.54
N SER A 233 25.48 -8.88 -1.46
CA SER A 233 26.05 -7.75 -0.71
C SER A 233 26.20 -8.04 0.79
N ILE A 234 25.28 -8.80 1.39
CA ILE A 234 25.38 -9.21 2.81
C ILE A 234 26.52 -10.21 2.96
N LEU A 235 26.53 -11.25 2.11
CA LEU A 235 27.60 -12.25 2.11
C LEU A 235 28.97 -11.58 1.95
N ARG A 236 29.10 -10.61 1.05
CA ARG A 236 30.32 -9.80 0.88
C ARG A 236 30.70 -9.03 2.14
N THR A 237 29.74 -8.44 2.85
CA THR A 237 30.00 -7.75 4.12
C THR A 237 30.52 -8.71 5.19
N VAL A 238 29.91 -9.89 5.31
CA VAL A 238 30.35 -10.92 6.27
C VAL A 238 31.73 -11.47 5.90
N SER A 239 31.97 -11.79 4.63
CA SER A 239 33.26 -12.28 4.16
C SER A 239 34.39 -11.27 4.37
N LYS A 240 34.12 -9.97 4.19
CA LYS A 240 35.10 -8.92 4.51
C LYS A 240 35.48 -8.93 5.99
N ARG A 241 34.49 -9.04 6.88
CA ARG A 241 34.74 -9.14 8.32
C ARG A 241 35.52 -10.40 8.67
N LEU A 242 35.16 -11.54 8.09
CA LEU A 242 35.89 -12.80 8.26
C LEU A 242 37.37 -12.65 7.88
N ALA A 243 37.68 -12.03 6.73
CA ALA A 243 39.05 -11.76 6.31
C ALA A 243 39.81 -10.88 7.32
N THR A 244 39.16 -9.86 7.90
CA THR A 244 39.81 -9.01 8.92
C THR A 244 40.19 -9.79 10.18
N LEU A 245 39.37 -10.76 10.60
CA LEU A 245 39.68 -11.60 11.75
C LEU A 245 40.89 -12.48 11.46
N PHE A 246 40.94 -13.15 10.30
CA PHE A 246 42.11 -13.96 9.93
C PHE A 246 43.40 -13.15 9.81
N HIS A 247 43.34 -11.91 9.30
CA HIS A 247 44.51 -11.03 9.25
C HIS A 247 44.99 -10.57 10.63
N SER A 248 44.12 -10.56 11.66
CA SER A 248 44.53 -10.21 13.03
C SER A 248 45.25 -11.33 13.78
N PHE A 249 45.24 -12.56 13.24
CA PHE A 249 45.93 -13.72 13.82
C PHE A 249 47.28 -14.03 13.15
N LEU A 250 47.64 -13.30 12.10
CA LEU A 250 48.93 -13.39 11.39
C LEU A 250 49.83 -12.22 11.81
#